data_AF-A0A1F8P3R9-F1
#
_entry.id   AF-A0A1F8P3R9-F1
#
_cell.length_a   1.000
_cell.length_b   1.000
_cell.length_c   1.000
_cell.angle_alpha   90.00
_cell.angle_beta   90.00
_cell.angle_gamma   90.00
#
_symmetry.space_group_name_H-M   'P 1'
#
loop_
_entity.id
_entity.type
_entity.pdbx_description
1 polymer ?
#
loop_
_entity_poly.entity_id
_entity_poly.type
_entity_poly.pdbx_seq_one_letter_code
_entity_poly.pdbx_strand_id
1 'polypeptide(L)'
;MAKVEVIKGVKVLSARISSDSQQVLREMADYLRDKLQSGIVVLGAVSGDRPVFIAAVTPDLVAKGYNAGDIVKQVSKVAGGGGGGKANFAQAGGKDKNKLDEALRLVKSLV
;
A
#
# COMPACT_ATOMS: atom_id res chain seq x y z
N MET A 1 1.74 3.24 15.31
CA MET A 1 2.76 2.17 15.14
C MET A 1 2.36 1.30 13.96
N ALA A 2 3.25 1.07 13.00
CA ALA A 2 3.03 0.08 11.94
C ALA A 2 3.07 -1.32 12.57
N LYS A 3 2.02 -2.12 12.38
CA LYS A 3 1.94 -3.50 12.88
C LYS A 3 1.61 -4.43 11.73
N VAL A 4 2.27 -5.58 11.71
CA VAL A 4 1.90 -6.68 10.81
C VAL A 4 0.70 -7.40 11.41
N GLU A 5 -0.36 -7.54 10.62
CA GLU A 5 -1.57 -8.25 10.99
C GLU A 5 -1.76 -9.46 10.07
N VAL A 6 -2.41 -10.51 10.57
CA VAL A 6 -2.73 -11.71 9.77
C VAL A 6 -4.20 -11.67 9.43
N ILE A 7 -4.51 -11.64 8.13
CA ILE A 7 -5.87 -11.57 7.58
C ILE A 7 -6.05 -12.78 6.68
N LYS A 8 -6.97 -13.70 7.04
CA LYS A 8 -7.22 -14.94 6.29
C LYS A 8 -5.93 -15.74 5.96
N GLY A 9 -4.96 -15.73 6.88
CA GLY A 9 -3.66 -16.40 6.71
C GLY A 9 -2.60 -15.60 5.94
N VAL A 10 -2.89 -14.37 5.49
CA VAL A 10 -1.96 -13.48 4.80
C VAL A 10 -1.43 -12.42 5.77
N LYS A 11 -0.11 -12.22 5.81
CA LYS A 11 0.51 -11.11 6.55
C LYS A 11 0.29 -9.80 5.79
N VAL A 12 -0.23 -8.80 6.48
CA VAL A 12 -0.52 -7.47 5.94
C VAL A 12 0.13 -6.42 6.81
N LEU A 13 0.95 -5.56 6.22
CA LEU A 13 1.45 -4.35 6.85
C LEU A 13 0.83 -3.15 6.13
N SER A 14 0.02 -2.38 6.85
CA SER A 14 -0.48 -1.09 6.37
C SER A 14 -0.06 0.03 7.30
N ALA A 15 0.54 1.09 6.76
CA ALA A 15 1.06 2.17 7.59
C ALA A 15 1.10 3.52 6.88
N ARG A 16 0.87 4.56 7.68
CA ARG A 16 1.19 5.94 7.32
C ARG A 16 2.66 6.21 7.62
N ILE A 17 3.37 6.80 6.66
CA ILE A 17 4.77 7.18 6.76
C ILE A 17 4.86 8.70 6.73
N SER A 18 5.68 9.25 7.63
CA SER A 18 6.02 10.67 7.66
C SER A 18 7.23 10.91 6.76
N SER A 19 6.99 11.01 5.45
CA SER A 19 8.01 11.35 4.45
C SER A 19 7.34 12.05 3.27
N ASP A 20 7.99 13.10 2.75
CA ASP A 20 7.57 13.76 1.51
C ASP A 20 8.21 13.11 0.27
N SER A 21 9.18 12.20 0.46
CA SER A 21 9.87 11.52 -0.65
C SER A 21 9.15 10.24 -1.06
N GLN A 22 8.60 10.24 -2.28
CA GLN A 22 8.01 9.05 -2.89
C GLN A 22 9.04 7.94 -3.13
N GLN A 23 10.29 8.30 -3.41
CA GLN A 23 11.37 7.32 -3.56
C GLN A 23 11.63 6.59 -2.25
N VAL A 24 11.72 7.31 -1.13
CA VAL A 24 11.89 6.69 0.20
C VAL A 24 10.71 5.78 0.52
N LEU A 25 9.48 6.21 0.21
CA LEU A 25 8.29 5.39 0.42
C LEU A 25 8.33 4.08 -0.38
N ARG A 26 8.80 4.15 -1.63
CA ARG A 26 9.00 2.98 -2.49
C ARG A 26 10.05 2.03 -1.92
N GLU A 27 11.22 2.54 -1.56
CA GLU A 27 12.32 1.75 -1.00
C GLU A 27 11.90 1.07 0.32
N MET A 28 11.16 1.78 1.17
CA MET A 28 10.60 1.21 2.40
C MET A 28 9.60 0.09 2.12
N ALA A 29 8.72 0.25 1.12
CA ALA A 29 7.74 -0.78 0.78
C ALA A 29 8.40 -2.05 0.24
N ASP A 30 9.40 -1.91 -0.65
CA ASP A 30 10.18 -3.03 -1.17
C ASP A 30 10.94 -3.74 -0.04
N TYR A 31 11.65 -2.99 0.82
CA TYR A 31 12.37 -3.53 1.97
C TYR A 31 11.45 -4.31 2.92
N LEU A 32 10.30 -3.74 3.26
CA LEU A 32 9.34 -4.39 4.17
C LEU A 32 8.71 -5.63 3.54
N ARG A 33 8.40 -5.62 2.24
CA ARG A 33 7.90 -6.80 1.52
C ARG A 33 8.91 -7.93 1.62
N ASP A 34 10.18 -7.64 1.33
CA ASP A 34 11.24 -8.65 1.33
C ASP A 34 11.49 -9.19 2.75
N LYS A 35 11.36 -8.35 3.79
CA LYS A 35 11.43 -8.77 5.20
C LYS A 35 10.28 -9.67 5.64
N LEU A 36 9.08 -9.51 5.07
CA LEU A 36 7.93 -10.35 5.43
C LEU A 36 8.02 -11.77 4.88
N GLN A 37 8.83 -11.98 3.84
CA GLN A 37 9.00 -13.22 3.05
C GLN A 37 7.73 -13.66 2.29
N SER A 38 6.57 -13.62 2.94
CA SER A 38 5.23 -13.79 2.37
C SER A 38 4.29 -12.77 3.01
N GLY A 39 3.78 -11.82 2.23
CA GLY A 39 2.92 -10.75 2.73
C GLY A 39 2.61 -9.64 1.73
N ILE A 40 1.73 -8.75 2.17
CA ILE A 40 1.31 -7.55 1.45
C ILE A 40 1.70 -6.33 2.29
N VAL A 41 2.38 -5.38 1.66
CA VAL A 41 2.75 -4.09 2.26
C VAL A 41 2.00 -2.99 1.54
N VAL A 42 1.31 -2.12 2.28
CA VAL A 42 0.68 -0.90 1.74
C VAL A 42 1.08 0.30 2.58
N LEU A 43 1.85 1.21 2.00
CA LEU A 43 2.30 2.42 2.67
C LEU A 43 1.60 3.64 2.07
N GLY A 44 1.32 4.62 2.93
CA GLY A 44 0.76 5.89 2.51
C GLY A 44 1.52 7.06 3.12
N ALA A 45 1.70 8.14 2.36
CA ALA A 45 2.28 9.38 2.86
C ALA A 45 1.57 10.58 2.24
N VAL A 46 1.81 11.78 2.77
CA VAL A 46 1.42 13.03 2.10
C VAL A 46 2.67 13.56 1.43
N SER A 47 2.65 13.66 0.10
CA SER A 47 3.72 14.29 -0.67
C SER A 47 3.24 15.64 -1.20
N GLY A 48 3.87 16.73 -0.76
CA GLY A 48 3.34 18.08 -0.87
C GLY A 48 1.97 18.19 -0.21
N ASP A 49 0.91 18.32 -1.02
CA ASP A 49 -0.48 18.41 -0.56
C ASP A 49 -1.35 17.20 -0.95
N ARG A 50 -0.74 16.17 -1.56
CA ARG A 50 -1.47 15.01 -2.09
C ARG A 50 -1.07 13.73 -1.38
N PRO A 51 -2.03 12.86 -1.01
CA PRO A 51 -1.69 11.54 -0.52
C PRO A 51 -1.13 10.68 -1.66
N VAL A 52 -0.10 9.91 -1.35
CA VAL A 52 0.52 8.92 -2.23
C VAL A 52 0.47 7.56 -1.54
N PHE A 53 0.26 6.51 -2.33
CA PHE A 53 0.12 5.14 -1.85
C PHE A 53 1.02 4.21 -2.65
N ILE A 54 1.70 3.30 -1.96
CA ILE A 54 2.51 2.24 -2.55
C ILE A 54 1.94 0.90 -2.05
N ALA A 55 1.77 -0.07 -2.93
CA ALA A 55 1.59 -1.46 -2.53
C ALA A 55 2.69 -2.34 -3.12
N ALA A 56 3.15 -3.29 -2.31
CA ALA A 56 4.11 -4.31 -2.67
C ALA A 56 3.60 -5.68 -2.18
N VAL A 57 3.57 -6.66 -3.08
CA VAL A 57 3.03 -8.00 -2.83
C VAL A 57 4.12 -9.02 -3.13
N THR A 58 4.34 -9.97 -2.21
CA THR A 58 5.34 -11.02 -2.40
C THR A 58 4.96 -11.97 -3.55
N PRO A 59 5.95 -12.57 -4.25
CA PRO A 59 5.69 -13.40 -5.43
C PRO A 59 4.71 -14.55 -5.20
N ASP A 60 4.75 -15.18 -4.02
CA ASP A 60 3.84 -16.29 -3.66
C ASP A 60 2.38 -15.84 -3.56
N LEU A 61 2.14 -14.62 -3.11
CA LEU A 61 0.79 -14.05 -3.02
C LEU A 61 0.32 -13.53 -4.39
N VAL A 62 1.23 -13.00 -5.20
CA VAL A 62 0.92 -12.71 -6.61
C VAL A 62 0.48 -13.98 -7.34
N ALA A 63 1.17 -15.09 -7.15
CA ALA A 63 0.79 -16.39 -7.72
C ALA A 63 -0.56 -16.91 -7.21
N LYS A 64 -1.01 -16.47 -6.02
CA LYS A 64 -2.35 -16.74 -5.47
C LYS A 64 -3.43 -15.76 -5.94
N GLY A 65 -3.09 -14.81 -6.82
CA GLY A 65 -4.03 -13.87 -7.43
C GLY A 65 -4.11 -12.49 -6.75
N TYR A 66 -3.31 -12.22 -5.72
CA TYR A 66 -3.22 -10.87 -5.15
C TYR A 66 -2.51 -9.92 -6.13
N ASN A 67 -3.01 -8.68 -6.23
CA ASN A 67 -2.51 -7.71 -7.19
C ASN A 67 -2.32 -6.33 -6.53
N ALA A 68 -1.07 -5.88 -6.46
CA ALA A 68 -0.70 -4.58 -5.90
C ALA A 68 -1.43 -3.42 -6.61
N GLY A 69 -1.54 -3.48 -7.95
CA GLY A 69 -2.22 -2.49 -8.78
C GLY A 69 -3.69 -2.31 -8.41
N ASP A 70 -4.40 -3.41 -8.21
CA ASP A 70 -5.81 -3.38 -7.82
C ASP A 70 -5.99 -2.85 -6.39
N ILE A 71 -5.09 -3.22 -5.47
CA ILE A 71 -5.10 -2.74 -4.10
C ILE A 71 -4.92 -1.22 -4.05
N VAL A 72 -3.87 -0.66 -4.67
CA VAL A 72 -3.64 0.80 -4.63
C VAL A 72 -4.71 1.59 -5.36
N LYS A 73 -5.31 1.02 -6.41
CA LYS A 73 -6.41 1.65 -7.13
C LYS A 73 -7.64 1.79 -6.23
N GLN A 74 -7.96 0.77 -5.43
CA GLN A 74 -9.07 0.83 -4.48
C GLN A 74 -8.77 1.78 -3.30
N VAL A 75 -7.55 1.73 -2.76
CA VAL A 75 -7.11 2.62 -1.67
C VAL A 75 -7.15 4.08 -2.11
N SER A 76 -6.57 4.41 -3.27
CA SER A 76 -6.51 5.80 -3.76
C SER A 76 -7.88 6.40 -4.05
N LYS A 77 -8.87 5.60 -4.47
CA LYS A 77 -10.25 6.06 -4.70
C LYS A 77 -10.89 6.68 -3.45
N VAL A 78 -10.57 6.16 -2.25
CA VAL A 78 -11.06 6.73 -0.98
C VAL A 78 -10.61 8.19 -0.82
N ALA A 79 -9.43 8.51 -1.32
CA ALA A 79 -8.87 9.87 -1.35
C ALA A 79 -9.18 10.63 -2.66
N GLY A 80 -10.17 10.20 -3.45
CA GLY A 80 -10.54 10.83 -4.73
C GLY A 80 -9.50 10.67 -5.84
N GLY A 81 -8.67 9.63 -5.72
CA GLY A 81 -7.48 9.39 -6.53
C GLY A 81 -7.60 8.28 -7.58
N GLY A 82 -6.45 7.91 -8.11
CA GLY A 82 -6.26 6.80 -9.03
C GLY A 82 -4.79 6.44 -9.22
N GLY A 83 -4.54 5.37 -9.97
CA GLY A 83 -3.21 4.85 -10.22
C GLY A 83 -3.23 3.37 -10.59
N GLY A 84 -2.07 2.72 -10.50
CA GLY A 84 -1.90 1.33 -10.86
C GLY A 84 -0.45 0.92 -10.92
N GLY A 85 -0.19 -0.24 -11.51
CA GLY A 85 1.15 -0.80 -11.62
C GLY A 85 1.10 -2.27 -11.94
N LYS A 86 2.18 -2.98 -11.61
CA LYS A 86 2.31 -4.41 -11.80
C LYS A 86 1.70 -5.15 -10.60
N ALA A 87 1.45 -6.45 -10.76
CA ALA A 87 0.85 -7.27 -9.71
C ALA A 87 1.71 -7.34 -8.43
N ASN A 88 3.04 -7.28 -8.56
CA ASN A 88 3.97 -7.32 -7.42
C ASN A 88 4.24 -5.94 -6.80
N PHE A 89 4.03 -4.86 -7.54
CA PHE A 89 4.33 -3.51 -7.09
C PHE A 89 3.52 -2.46 -7.87
N ALA A 90 2.90 -1.53 -7.15
CA ALA A 90 2.13 -0.47 -7.74
C ALA A 90 2.12 0.80 -6.90
N GLN A 91 1.79 1.91 -7.56
CA GLN A 91 1.69 3.22 -6.94
C GLN A 91 0.42 3.95 -7.39
N ALA A 92 -0.16 4.72 -6.48
CA ALA A 92 -1.28 5.60 -6.78
C ALA A 92 -1.20 6.92 -6.01
N GLY A 93 -1.92 7.92 -6.49
CA GLY A 93 -2.05 9.22 -5.85
C GLY A 93 -3.52 9.57 -5.59
N GLY A 94 -3.78 10.39 -4.58
CA GLY A 94 -5.09 10.95 -4.27
C GLY A 94 -5.12 12.47 -4.31
N LYS A 95 -6.30 13.01 -4.01
CA LYS A 95 -6.58 14.45 -3.98
C LYS A 95 -6.83 14.96 -2.56
N ASP A 96 -7.42 14.15 -1.69
CA ASP A 96 -7.75 14.54 -0.32
C ASP A 96 -6.80 13.91 0.69
N LYS A 97 -5.85 14.70 1.21
CA LYS A 97 -4.88 14.24 2.22
C LYS A 97 -5.53 13.85 3.56
N ASN A 98 -6.72 14.36 3.87
CA ASN A 98 -7.43 14.02 5.10
C ASN A 98 -8.01 12.60 5.06
N LYS A 99 -8.13 12.03 3.86
CA LYS A 99 -8.59 10.65 3.64
C LYS A 99 -7.48 9.60 3.73
N LEU A 100 -6.22 9.99 3.98
CA LEU A 100 -5.08 9.07 4.03
C LEU A 100 -5.29 7.90 5.02
N ASP A 101 -5.67 8.21 6.25
CA ASP A 101 -5.84 7.18 7.30
C ASP A 101 -7.10 6.33 7.09
N GLU A 102 -8.12 6.88 6.43
CA GLU A 102 -9.30 6.12 5.99
C GLU A 102 -8.95 5.16 4.86
N ALA A 103 -8.21 5.63 3.87
CA ALA A 103 -7.74 4.84 2.73
C ALA A 103 -6.86 3.67 3.18
N LEU A 104 -5.94 3.88 4.12
CA LEU A 104 -5.09 2.81 4.66
C LEU A 104 -5.89 1.77 5.46
N ARG A 105 -6.94 2.17 6.17
CA ARG A 105 -7.82 1.22 6.88
C ARG A 105 -8.54 0.25 5.93
N LEU A 106 -8.86 0.68 4.70
CA LEU A 106 -9.50 -0.17 3.69
C LEU A 106 -8.66 -1.38 3.31
N VAL A 107 -7.32 -1.32 3.41
CA VAL A 107 -6.41 -2.39 3.00
C VAL A 107 -6.81 -3.73 3.61
N LYS A 108 -7.27 -3.73 4.86
CA LYS A 108 -7.65 -4.95 5.58
C LYS A 108 -8.84 -5.70 4.95
N SER A 109 -9.77 -4.98 4.30
CA SER A 109 -10.91 -5.61 3.63
C SER A 109 -10.60 -6.05 2.20
N LEU A 110 -9.43 -5.69 1.67
CA LEU A 110 -9.01 -6.06 0.30
C LEU A 110 -8.20 -7.37 0.26
N VAL A 111 -7.94 -7.97 1.43
CA VAL A 111 -7.14 -9.20 1.59
C VAL A 111 -8.02 -10.37 2.02
#